data_AF-A0A1Z9IW74-F1
#
_entry.id   AF-A0A1Z9IW74-F1
#
_cell.length_a   1.000
_cell.length_b   1.000
_cell.length_c   1.000
_cell.angle_alpha   90.00
_cell.angle_beta   90.00
_cell.angle_gamma   90.00
#
_symmetry.space_group_name_H-M   'P 1'
#
loop_
_entity.id
_entity.type
_entity.pdbx_description
1 polymer ?
#
loop_
_entity_poly.entity_id
_entity_poly.type
_entity_poly.pdbx_seq_one_letter_code
_entity_poly.pdbx_strand_id
1 'polypeptide(L)'
;MSRIFNSEIDAILEGTSRSFYLSLKELPRPIRKQVSLLYLLARTSDTIADSERGSTSSRLDALESFNDFCMNKSDNLPVLKDISILQRNESERLLLEKIEQIVSILEEFSESDVEDIRKCLKIIISGQILDLERFSSKRGNIISIDTEKELDDYAYRVAGSVGEFWTTMALQHLFEIDEKSEQLLFDTGIKFGKALQMINILRDIPADLSLGRCYIPASSLADLGLNSVDLLDKRNMDIFRPLYNKYLDLTDLYFESAVEYIEKIPHRQFRFRGACMLPVIIGKRTSSLLREGNVLDSENRIKIDRSEIKKTVKNVVMAVPFRNSSQKLLRN
;
A
#
# COMPACT_ATOMS: atom_id res chain seq x y z
N MET A 1 -17.97 -11.03 16.85
CA MET A 1 -16.74 -10.94 16.02
C MET A 1 -15.58 -10.57 16.93
N SER A 2 -14.38 -11.13 16.75
CA SER A 2 -13.23 -10.75 17.59
C SER A 2 -12.78 -9.34 17.24
N ARG A 3 -12.64 -8.50 18.27
CA ARG A 3 -12.01 -7.16 18.15
C ARG A 3 -10.51 -7.32 17.91
N ILE A 4 -9.87 -6.34 17.25
CA ILE A 4 -8.42 -6.28 17.12
C ILE A 4 -7.85 -5.52 18.32
N PHE A 5 -8.35 -4.32 18.56
CA PHE A 5 -8.03 -3.47 19.70
C PHE A 5 -9.29 -3.27 20.56
N ASN A 6 -9.62 -2.03 20.90
CA ASN A 6 -10.88 -1.64 21.52
C ASN A 6 -11.93 -1.27 20.44
N SER A 7 -13.19 -1.05 20.86
CA SER A 7 -14.29 -0.75 19.92
C SER A 7 -14.15 0.57 19.17
N GLU A 8 -13.50 1.56 19.76
CA GLU A 8 -13.31 2.89 19.15
C GLU A 8 -12.26 2.81 18.05
N ILE A 9 -11.08 2.26 18.35
CA ILE A 9 -9.99 2.09 17.37
C ILE A 9 -10.38 1.13 16.25
N ASP A 10 -11.09 0.05 16.55
CA ASP A 10 -11.60 -0.87 15.51
C ASP A 10 -12.60 -0.17 14.57
N ALA A 11 -13.41 0.78 15.06
CA ALA A 11 -14.35 1.54 14.23
C ALA A 11 -13.61 2.55 13.33
N ILE A 12 -12.57 3.21 13.85
CA ILE A 12 -11.67 4.06 13.06
C ILE A 12 -11.01 3.23 11.94
N LEU A 13 -10.46 2.06 12.29
CA LEU A 13 -9.82 1.16 11.34
C LEU A 13 -10.77 0.66 10.25
N GLU A 14 -12.01 0.29 10.61
CA GLU A 14 -13.01 -0.14 9.63
C GLU A 14 -13.44 1.00 8.69
N GLY A 15 -13.57 2.22 9.23
CA GLY A 15 -14.02 3.38 8.47
C GLY A 15 -12.96 4.03 7.58
N THR A 16 -11.67 3.84 7.87
CA THR A 16 -10.57 4.26 6.97
C THR A 16 -10.41 3.30 5.79
N SER A 17 -10.60 1.99 5.98
CA SER A 17 -10.68 1.03 4.88
C SER A 17 -11.43 -0.26 5.23
N ARG A 18 -12.67 -0.37 4.78
CA ARG A 18 -13.52 -1.54 5.04
C ARG A 18 -12.96 -2.84 4.46
N SER A 19 -12.42 -2.81 3.24
CA SER A 19 -11.88 -4.00 2.57
C SER A 19 -10.59 -4.50 3.24
N PHE A 20 -9.73 -3.56 3.65
CA PHE A 20 -8.48 -3.91 4.32
C PHE A 20 -8.74 -4.38 5.76
N TYR A 21 -9.65 -3.73 6.48
CA TYR A 21 -10.06 -4.15 7.83
C TYR A 21 -10.53 -5.61 7.89
N LEU A 22 -11.33 -6.06 6.92
CA LEU A 22 -11.76 -7.46 6.83
C LEU A 22 -10.56 -8.41 6.68
N SER A 23 -9.55 -8.01 5.91
CA SER A 23 -8.33 -8.81 5.72
C SER A 23 -7.50 -8.86 7.01
N LEU A 24 -7.36 -7.72 7.71
CA LEU A 24 -6.67 -7.63 9.00
C LEU A 24 -7.34 -8.49 10.08
N LYS A 25 -8.67 -8.48 10.17
CA LYS A 25 -9.42 -9.33 11.11
C LYS A 25 -9.12 -10.82 10.91
N GLU A 26 -8.87 -11.22 9.66
CA GLU A 26 -8.60 -12.61 9.35
C GLU A 26 -7.17 -13.05 9.62
N LEU A 27 -6.22 -12.14 9.87
CA LEU A 27 -4.85 -12.49 10.22
C LEU A 27 -4.77 -13.40 11.47
N PRO A 28 -3.73 -14.25 11.57
CA PRO A 28 -3.45 -15.02 12.79
C PRO A 28 -3.30 -14.11 14.01
N ARG A 29 -3.79 -14.57 15.17
CA ARG A 29 -3.75 -13.79 16.42
C ARG A 29 -2.36 -13.25 16.78
N PRO A 30 -1.24 -14.00 16.64
CA PRO A 30 0.08 -13.55 17.09
C PRO A 30 0.61 -12.29 16.38
N ILE A 31 0.18 -12.02 15.14
CA ILE A 31 0.65 -10.88 14.34
C ILE A 31 -0.43 -9.83 14.06
N ARG A 32 -1.68 -10.13 14.40
CA ARG A 32 -2.84 -9.34 13.97
C ARG A 32 -2.75 -7.89 14.46
N LYS A 33 -2.41 -7.70 15.73
CA LYS A 33 -2.36 -6.38 16.34
C LYS A 33 -1.19 -5.55 15.78
N GLN A 34 -0.01 -6.14 15.62
CA GLN A 34 1.20 -5.50 15.08
C GLN A 34 0.94 -4.97 13.66
N VAL A 35 0.45 -5.84 12.78
CA VAL A 35 0.14 -5.48 11.39
C VAL A 35 -0.99 -4.44 11.32
N SER A 36 -2.01 -4.55 12.19
CA SER A 36 -3.10 -3.58 12.22
C SER A 36 -2.66 -2.22 12.75
N LEU A 37 -1.73 -2.17 13.71
CA LEU A 37 -1.18 -0.92 14.22
C LEU A 37 -0.34 -0.23 13.15
N LEU A 38 0.59 -0.96 12.50
CA LEU A 38 1.38 -0.38 11.41
C LEU A 38 0.48 0.20 10.32
N TYR A 39 -0.60 -0.50 9.96
CA TYR A 39 -1.57 0.02 8.99
C TYR A 39 -2.22 1.32 9.46
N LEU A 40 -2.65 1.41 10.73
CA LEU A 40 -3.21 2.66 11.26
C LEU A 40 -2.21 3.80 11.20
N LEU A 41 -0.97 3.58 11.64
CA LEU A 41 0.09 4.59 11.64
C LEU A 41 0.44 5.04 10.22
N ALA A 42 0.57 4.11 9.27
CA ALA A 42 0.81 4.41 7.86
C ALA A 42 -0.39 5.14 7.23
N ARG A 43 -1.62 4.78 7.60
CA ARG A 43 -2.82 5.49 7.13
C ARG A 43 -2.89 6.90 7.70
N THR A 44 -2.43 7.11 8.93
CA THR A 44 -2.33 8.47 9.51
C THR A 44 -1.36 9.32 8.71
N SER A 45 -0.15 8.82 8.43
CA SER A 45 0.82 9.61 7.64
C SER A 45 0.32 9.88 6.22
N ASP A 46 -0.39 8.92 5.61
CA ASP A 46 -1.05 9.06 4.32
C ASP A 46 -2.13 10.16 4.35
N THR A 47 -3.01 10.17 5.36
CA THR A 47 -4.01 11.24 5.55
C THR A 47 -3.37 12.62 5.72
N ILE A 48 -2.22 12.71 6.40
CA ILE A 48 -1.47 13.98 6.53
C ILE A 48 -0.94 14.42 5.16
N ALA A 49 -0.30 13.51 4.42
CA ALA A 49 0.32 13.81 3.13
C ALA A 49 -0.72 14.19 2.05
N ASP A 50 -1.86 13.50 2.02
CA ASP A 50 -2.89 13.65 0.98
C ASP A 50 -3.97 14.69 1.30
N SER A 51 -3.87 15.41 2.43
CA SER A 51 -4.82 16.47 2.76
C SER A 51 -4.90 17.52 1.63
N GLU A 52 -6.07 17.59 0.97
CA GLU A 52 -6.33 18.45 -0.21
C GLU A 52 -6.20 19.95 0.09
N ARG A 53 -6.31 20.34 1.35
CA ARG A 53 -6.33 21.73 1.81
C ARG A 53 -5.20 21.85 2.84
N GLY A 54 -4.33 22.83 2.66
CA GLY A 54 -3.09 23.00 3.42
C GLY A 54 -1.92 23.35 2.51
N SER A 55 -0.96 24.13 3.01
CA SER A 55 0.29 24.35 2.26
C SER A 55 1.13 23.07 2.29
N THR A 56 1.95 22.84 1.26
CA THR A 56 2.89 21.70 1.28
C THR A 56 3.84 21.76 2.48
N SER A 57 4.31 22.96 2.85
CA SER A 57 5.12 23.18 4.06
C SER A 57 4.40 22.68 5.32
N SER A 58 3.12 23.05 5.50
CA SER A 58 2.37 22.64 6.68
C SER A 58 2.17 21.11 6.76
N ARG A 59 2.01 20.44 5.62
CA ARG A 59 1.93 18.98 5.56
C ARG A 59 3.27 18.31 5.86
N LEU A 60 4.37 18.87 5.36
CA LEU A 60 5.73 18.41 5.67
C LEU A 60 6.02 18.55 7.17
N ASP A 61 5.80 19.73 7.74
CA ASP A 61 6.01 20.00 9.18
C ASP A 61 5.18 19.03 10.06
N ALA A 62 3.92 18.80 9.68
CA ALA A 62 3.04 17.86 10.38
C ALA A 62 3.50 16.40 10.26
N LEU A 63 3.99 16.01 9.09
CA LEU A 63 4.45 14.66 8.82
C LEU A 63 5.79 14.37 9.55
N GLU A 64 6.69 15.35 9.59
CA GLU A 64 7.93 15.29 10.37
C GLU A 64 7.64 15.23 11.87
N SER A 65 6.75 16.09 12.37
CA SER A 65 6.32 16.07 13.78
C SER A 65 5.67 14.72 14.15
N PHE A 66 4.82 14.17 13.28
CA PHE A 66 4.23 12.85 13.48
C PHE A 66 5.29 11.73 13.50
N ASN A 67 6.27 11.78 12.58
CA ASN A 67 7.37 10.84 12.56
C ASN A 67 8.18 10.90 13.87
N ASP A 68 8.57 12.10 14.32
CA ASP A 68 9.35 12.25 15.54
C ASP A 68 8.60 11.78 16.78
N PHE A 69 7.29 12.00 16.85
CA PHE A 69 6.43 11.46 17.90
C PHE A 69 6.41 9.92 17.88
N CYS A 70 6.18 9.29 16.72
CA CYS A 70 6.18 7.82 16.60
C CYS A 70 7.54 7.17 16.90
N MET A 71 8.63 7.88 16.61
CA MET A 71 10.00 7.43 16.88
C MET A 71 10.46 7.70 18.32
N ASN A 72 9.59 8.23 19.19
CA ASN A 72 9.93 8.64 20.56
C ASN A 72 11.10 9.64 20.62
N LYS A 73 11.17 10.56 19.64
CA LYS A 73 12.16 11.64 19.58
C LYS A 73 11.62 12.97 20.13
N SER A 74 10.32 13.07 20.30
CA SER A 74 9.62 14.24 20.83
C SER A 74 8.44 13.80 21.68
N ASP A 75 8.31 14.37 22.87
CA ASP A 75 7.14 14.20 23.74
C ASP A 75 5.97 15.11 23.32
N ASN A 76 6.21 16.07 22.43
CA ASN A 76 5.17 16.98 21.95
C ASN A 76 4.25 16.25 20.97
N LEU A 77 2.94 16.31 21.26
CA LEU A 77 1.91 15.82 20.35
C LEU A 77 1.92 16.60 19.03
N PRO A 78 1.84 15.90 17.87
CA PRO A 78 1.71 16.55 16.58
C PRO A 78 0.47 17.44 16.53
N VAL A 79 0.62 18.69 16.12
CA VAL A 79 -0.50 19.64 15.97
C VAL A 79 -1.20 19.38 14.65
N LEU A 80 -2.17 18.45 14.66
CA LEU A 80 -2.89 18.00 13.45
C LEU A 80 -4.29 18.60 13.30
N LYS A 81 -4.71 19.49 14.21
CA LYS A 81 -6.08 20.03 14.25
C LYS A 81 -6.49 20.72 12.95
N ASP A 82 -5.58 21.49 12.36
CA ASP A 82 -5.87 22.20 11.12
C ASP A 82 -5.98 21.25 9.92
N ILE A 83 -5.34 20.08 9.99
CA ILE A 83 -5.43 19.04 8.96
C ILE A 83 -6.67 18.17 9.20
N SER A 84 -7.03 17.88 10.44
CA SER A 84 -8.17 17.03 10.79
C SER A 84 -9.50 17.63 10.34
N ILE A 85 -9.69 18.95 10.49
CA ILE A 85 -10.91 19.65 10.06
C ILE A 85 -11.12 19.63 8.53
N LEU A 86 -10.08 19.30 7.76
CA LEU A 86 -10.12 19.29 6.30
C LEU A 86 -10.55 17.92 5.74
N GLN A 87 -10.57 16.89 6.58
CA GLN A 87 -10.92 15.53 6.18
C GLN A 87 -12.42 15.38 5.95
N ARG A 88 -12.79 14.87 4.78
CA ARG A 88 -14.20 14.57 4.45
C ARG A 88 -14.67 13.27 5.08
N ASN A 89 -13.76 12.31 5.28
CA ASN A 89 -14.03 11.06 5.96
C ASN A 89 -13.92 11.25 7.47
N GLU A 90 -15.00 10.99 8.20
CA GLU A 90 -15.03 11.12 9.66
C GLU A 90 -13.99 10.22 10.36
N SER A 91 -13.76 9.01 9.85
CA SER A 91 -12.78 8.10 10.42
C SER A 91 -11.34 8.56 10.20
N GLU A 92 -11.05 9.24 9.09
CA GLU A 92 -9.73 9.86 8.86
C GLU A 92 -9.52 11.08 9.76
N ARG A 93 -10.56 11.89 9.99
CA ARG A 93 -10.51 12.96 11.00
C ARG A 93 -10.22 12.39 12.39
N LEU A 94 -10.97 11.36 12.81
CA LEU A 94 -10.78 10.71 14.12
C LEU A 94 -9.40 10.04 14.24
N LEU A 95 -8.85 9.51 13.15
CA LEU A 95 -7.51 8.95 13.10
C LEU A 95 -6.45 9.99 13.50
N LEU A 96 -6.57 11.22 12.99
CA LEU A 96 -5.66 12.33 13.34
C LEU A 96 -5.90 12.86 14.76
N GLU A 97 -7.15 12.93 15.20
CA GLU A 97 -7.51 13.41 16.55
C GLU A 97 -7.12 12.44 17.67
N LYS A 98 -7.00 11.14 17.36
CA LYS A 98 -6.68 10.07 18.32
C LYS A 98 -5.24 9.58 18.21
N ILE A 99 -4.36 10.41 17.64
CA ILE A 99 -2.95 10.08 17.40
C ILE A 99 -2.24 9.54 18.63
N GLU A 100 -2.43 10.19 19.79
CA GLU A 100 -1.83 9.81 21.07
C GLU A 100 -2.23 8.40 21.48
N GLN A 101 -3.53 8.13 21.46
CA GLN A 101 -4.11 6.83 21.83
C GLN A 101 -3.68 5.72 20.87
N ILE A 102 -3.47 6.03 19.58
CA ILE A 102 -3.02 5.05 18.59
C ILE A 102 -1.54 4.73 18.79
N VAL A 103 -0.70 5.75 18.97
CA VAL A 103 0.75 5.58 19.18
C VAL A 103 1.03 4.87 20.50
N SER A 104 0.25 5.12 21.56
CA SER A 104 0.41 4.43 22.85
C SER A 104 0.18 2.92 22.77
N ILE A 105 -0.46 2.40 21.71
CA ILE A 105 -0.59 0.94 21.49
C ILE A 105 0.78 0.28 21.29
N LEU A 106 1.82 1.03 20.87
CA LEU A 106 3.19 0.52 20.81
C LEU A 106 3.67 -0.03 22.16
N GLU A 107 3.19 0.54 23.27
CA GLU A 107 3.56 0.11 24.64
C GLU A 107 3.02 -1.29 24.99
N GLU A 108 2.09 -1.84 24.21
CA GLU A 108 1.56 -3.19 24.40
C GLU A 108 2.47 -4.29 23.81
N PHE A 109 3.47 -3.95 22.99
CA PHE A 109 4.29 -4.92 22.25
C PHE A 109 5.69 -5.12 22.84
N SER A 110 6.38 -6.16 22.37
CA SER A 110 7.79 -6.39 22.71
C SER A 110 8.67 -5.29 22.11
N GLU A 111 9.84 -5.05 22.70
CA GLU A 111 10.82 -4.09 22.16
C GLU A 111 11.17 -4.40 20.69
N SER A 112 11.35 -5.69 20.36
CA SER A 112 11.61 -6.15 18.99
C SER A 112 10.48 -5.78 18.02
N ASP A 113 9.22 -6.05 18.39
CA ASP A 113 8.07 -5.73 17.54
C ASP A 113 7.94 -4.21 17.34
N VAL A 114 8.19 -3.42 18.39
CA VAL A 114 8.16 -1.95 18.32
C VAL A 114 9.26 -1.43 17.40
N GLU A 115 10.47 -1.97 17.47
CA GLU A 115 11.57 -1.63 16.56
C GLU A 115 11.21 -1.93 15.10
N ASP A 116 10.63 -3.10 14.83
CA ASP A 116 10.21 -3.49 13.47
C ASP A 116 9.09 -2.59 12.93
N ILE A 117 8.08 -2.27 13.76
CA ILE A 117 6.99 -1.34 13.39
C ILE A 117 7.57 0.04 13.07
N ARG A 118 8.43 0.59 13.95
CA ARG A 118 9.05 1.90 13.77
C ARG A 118 9.96 1.94 12.54
N LYS A 119 10.76 0.89 12.31
CA LYS A 119 11.61 0.76 11.12
C LYS A 119 10.79 0.85 9.84
N CYS A 120 9.72 0.05 9.73
CA CYS A 120 8.85 0.07 8.57
C CYS A 120 8.16 1.44 8.40
N LEU A 121 7.58 1.98 9.47
CA LEU A 121 6.88 3.27 9.43
C LEU A 121 7.79 4.41 9.00
N LYS A 122 9.02 4.47 9.51
CA LYS A 122 10.02 5.47 9.12
C LYS A 122 10.33 5.41 7.62
N ILE A 123 10.42 4.22 7.05
CA ILE A 123 10.66 4.03 5.61
C ILE A 123 9.46 4.55 4.81
N ILE A 124 8.22 4.22 5.22
CA ILE A 124 6.99 4.70 4.58
C ILE A 124 6.94 6.23 4.60
N ILE A 125 7.11 6.84 5.78
CA ILE A 125 7.06 8.30 5.93
C ILE A 125 8.14 8.97 5.09
N SER A 126 9.34 8.39 4.99
CA SER A 126 10.39 8.94 4.13
C SER A 126 9.99 8.99 2.64
N GLY A 127 9.22 8.02 2.16
CA GLY A 127 8.69 8.04 0.79
C GLY A 127 7.63 9.13 0.61
N GLN A 128 6.77 9.32 1.61
CA GLN A 128 5.74 10.36 1.59
C GLN A 128 6.32 11.78 1.67
N ILE A 129 7.39 11.98 2.43
CA ILE A 129 8.14 13.26 2.47
C ILE A 129 8.74 13.55 1.09
N LEU A 130 9.45 12.59 0.49
CA LEU A 130 10.03 12.76 -0.85
C LEU A 130 8.97 13.12 -1.91
N ASP A 131 7.81 12.49 -1.85
CA ASP A 131 6.67 12.82 -2.72
C ASP A 131 6.14 14.24 -2.49
N LEU A 132 5.95 14.65 -1.23
CA LEU A 132 5.51 16.00 -0.89
C LEU A 132 6.49 17.06 -1.39
N GLU A 133 7.80 16.84 -1.22
CA GLU A 133 8.86 17.72 -1.70
C GLU A 133 8.85 17.81 -3.23
N ARG A 134 8.85 16.66 -3.91
CA ARG A 134 8.89 16.57 -5.38
C ARG A 134 7.66 17.21 -6.02
N PHE A 135 6.46 16.90 -5.51
CA PHE A 135 5.20 17.35 -6.09
C PHE A 135 4.68 18.67 -5.47
N SER A 136 5.52 19.41 -4.75
CA SER A 136 5.18 20.64 -4.04
C SER A 136 4.78 21.84 -4.93
N SER A 137 4.91 21.75 -6.26
CA SER A 137 4.81 22.88 -7.17
C SER A 137 3.41 23.49 -7.34
N LYS A 138 3.40 24.75 -7.78
CA LYS A 138 2.20 25.57 -8.00
C LYS A 138 1.20 24.90 -8.95
N ARG A 139 -0.09 25.09 -8.65
CA ARG A 139 -1.24 24.62 -9.44
C ARG A 139 -1.01 24.77 -10.94
N GLY A 140 -1.11 23.67 -11.67
CA GLY A 140 -1.15 23.64 -13.14
C GLY A 140 -0.02 22.86 -13.82
N ASN A 141 1.06 22.54 -13.11
CA ASN A 141 2.16 21.73 -13.68
C ASN A 141 2.11 20.31 -13.13
N ILE A 142 2.13 19.32 -14.04
CA ILE A 142 2.27 17.91 -13.68
C ILE A 142 3.76 17.59 -13.59
N ILE A 143 4.22 17.22 -12.40
CA ILE A 143 5.61 16.81 -12.18
C ILE A 143 5.69 15.29 -12.25
N SER A 144 6.71 14.79 -12.93
CA SER A 144 6.98 13.36 -13.01
C SER A 144 8.12 12.95 -12.10
N ILE A 145 8.13 11.69 -11.71
CA ILE A 145 9.38 11.01 -11.31
C ILE A 145 10.32 10.98 -12.52
N ASP A 146 11.64 11.04 -12.31
CA ASP A 146 12.59 11.18 -13.43
C ASP A 146 12.96 9.82 -14.05
N THR A 147 13.19 8.80 -13.21
CA THR A 147 13.78 7.52 -13.64
C THR A 147 13.07 6.29 -13.08
N GLU A 148 13.28 5.14 -13.72
CA GLU A 148 12.78 3.85 -13.22
C GLU A 148 13.33 3.49 -11.84
N LYS A 149 14.55 3.94 -11.52
CA LYS A 149 15.16 3.74 -10.20
C LYS A 149 14.40 4.49 -9.10
N GLU A 150 13.96 5.71 -9.38
CA GLU A 150 13.16 6.47 -8.43
C GLU A 150 11.75 5.88 -8.27
N LEU A 151 11.15 5.36 -9.34
CA LEU A 151 9.89 4.62 -9.27
C LEU A 151 10.04 3.35 -8.40
N ASP A 152 11.12 2.59 -8.58
CA ASP A 152 11.39 1.39 -7.78
C ASP A 152 11.68 1.70 -6.30
N ASP A 153 12.45 2.76 -6.02
CA ASP A 153 12.72 3.25 -4.66
C ASP A 153 11.43 3.72 -3.99
N TYR A 154 10.58 4.45 -4.71
CA TYR A 154 9.28 4.87 -4.20
C TYR A 154 8.39 3.66 -3.87
N ALA A 155 8.24 2.72 -4.81
CA ALA A 155 7.47 1.50 -4.61
C ALA A 155 8.00 0.65 -3.45
N TYR A 156 9.32 0.62 -3.25
CA TYR A 156 9.92 0.01 -2.07
C TYR A 156 9.50 0.71 -0.79
N ARG A 157 9.65 2.03 -0.71
CA ARG A 157 9.41 2.79 0.53
C ARG A 157 7.99 2.63 1.04
N VAL A 158 7.00 2.81 0.16
CA VAL A 158 5.59 2.87 0.58
C VAL A 158 4.89 1.51 0.62
N ALA A 159 5.47 0.45 0.03
CA ALA A 159 4.85 -0.87 0.00
C ALA A 159 5.82 -2.05 0.10
N GLY A 160 6.99 -2.01 -0.55
CA GLY A 160 7.99 -3.08 -0.44
C GLY A 160 8.47 -3.31 1.01
N SER A 161 8.68 -2.23 1.75
CA SER A 161 9.02 -2.24 3.19
C SER A 161 7.93 -2.91 4.05
N VAL A 162 6.66 -2.76 3.66
CA VAL A 162 5.53 -3.43 4.31
C VAL A 162 5.59 -4.94 4.07
N GLY A 163 6.03 -5.37 2.89
CA GLY A 163 6.28 -6.78 2.59
C GLY A 163 7.40 -7.39 3.44
N GLU A 164 8.49 -6.65 3.65
CA GLU A 164 9.56 -7.03 4.59
C GLU A 164 9.00 -7.15 6.01
N PHE A 165 8.24 -6.16 6.48
CA PHE A 165 7.64 -6.18 7.81
C PHE A 165 6.68 -7.37 8.02
N TRP A 166 5.82 -7.67 7.05
CA TRP A 166 4.93 -8.84 7.12
C TRP A 166 5.70 -10.15 7.20
N THR A 167 6.84 -10.22 6.50
CA THR A 167 7.74 -11.38 6.53
C THR A 167 8.37 -11.52 7.90
N THR A 168 8.91 -10.44 8.46
CA THR A 168 9.48 -10.41 9.82
C THR A 168 8.47 -10.87 10.87
N MET A 169 7.26 -10.32 10.86
CA MET A 169 6.20 -10.70 11.80
C MET A 169 5.82 -12.18 11.66
N ALA A 170 5.76 -12.70 10.42
CA ALA A 170 5.43 -14.10 10.19
C ALA A 170 6.51 -15.05 10.72
N LEU A 171 7.79 -14.73 10.49
CA LEU A 171 8.91 -15.57 10.93
C LEU A 171 9.12 -15.54 12.44
N GLN A 172 8.96 -14.37 13.06
CA GLN A 172 9.08 -14.25 14.52
C GLN A 172 7.94 -14.93 15.28
N HIS A 173 6.71 -14.91 14.75
CA HIS A 173 5.52 -15.24 15.55
C HIS A 173 4.68 -16.42 15.04
N LEU A 174 4.89 -16.90 13.81
CA LEU A 174 4.02 -17.92 13.21
C LEU A 174 4.73 -19.22 12.85
N PHE A 175 5.94 -19.15 12.29
CA PHE A 175 6.64 -20.35 11.83
C PHE A 175 8.14 -20.09 11.57
N GLU A 176 8.92 -21.15 11.74
CA GLU A 176 10.34 -21.19 11.38
C GLU A 176 10.52 -21.87 10.02
N ILE A 177 11.59 -21.50 9.32
CA ILE A 177 12.06 -22.07 8.05
C ILE A 177 13.59 -22.05 8.00
N ASP A 178 14.18 -22.71 7.01
CA ASP A 178 15.62 -22.64 6.76
C ASP A 178 16.06 -21.28 6.19
N GLU A 179 17.33 -20.93 6.40
CA GLU A 179 17.94 -19.64 6.00
C GLU A 179 17.75 -19.32 4.51
N LYS A 180 17.85 -20.33 3.63
CA LYS A 180 17.65 -20.13 2.18
C LYS A 180 16.19 -19.79 1.87
N SER A 181 15.24 -20.45 2.52
CA SER A 181 13.82 -20.13 2.38
C SER A 181 13.46 -18.78 3.02
N GLU A 182 14.16 -18.38 4.07
CA GLU A 182 14.02 -17.07 4.71
C GLU A 182 14.44 -15.93 3.78
N GLN A 183 15.63 -15.99 3.18
CA GLN A 183 16.07 -14.99 2.21
C GLN A 183 15.08 -14.87 1.05
N LEU A 184 14.59 -16.02 0.55
CA LEU A 184 13.59 -16.04 -0.51
C LEU A 184 12.28 -15.35 -0.09
N LEU A 185 11.79 -15.57 1.13
CA LEU A 185 10.59 -14.91 1.63
C LEU A 185 10.78 -13.39 1.72
N PHE A 186 11.93 -12.90 2.16
CA PHE A 186 12.21 -11.46 2.17
C PHE A 186 12.24 -10.87 0.76
N ASP A 187 12.98 -11.49 -0.17
CA ASP A 187 13.08 -11.03 -1.55
C ASP A 187 11.71 -11.00 -2.25
N THR A 188 10.92 -12.06 -2.07
CA THR A 188 9.58 -12.19 -2.66
C THR A 188 8.55 -11.33 -1.94
N GLY A 189 8.68 -11.13 -0.63
CA GLY A 189 7.84 -10.24 0.18
C GLY A 189 7.99 -8.77 -0.24
N ILE A 190 9.22 -8.31 -0.48
CA ILE A 190 9.49 -6.96 -1.00
C ILE A 190 8.82 -6.79 -2.38
N LYS A 191 9.01 -7.76 -3.28
CA LYS A 191 8.38 -7.71 -4.61
C LYS A 191 6.85 -7.77 -4.52
N PHE A 192 6.29 -8.53 -3.59
CA PHE A 192 4.86 -8.56 -3.35
C PHE A 192 4.32 -7.17 -2.96
N GLY A 193 4.98 -6.49 -2.00
CA GLY A 193 4.64 -5.11 -1.67
C GLY A 193 4.70 -4.19 -2.90
N LYS A 194 5.80 -4.26 -3.67
CA LYS A 194 5.96 -3.49 -4.91
C LYS A 194 4.87 -3.80 -5.95
N ALA A 195 4.45 -5.06 -6.11
CA ALA A 195 3.36 -5.43 -7.04
C ALA A 195 2.06 -4.66 -6.73
N LEU A 196 1.71 -4.57 -5.45
CA LEU A 196 0.52 -3.87 -4.99
C LEU A 196 0.61 -2.36 -5.20
N GLN A 197 1.80 -1.77 -5.05
CA GLN A 197 1.98 -0.35 -5.34
C GLN A 197 1.99 -0.06 -6.84
N MET A 198 2.69 -0.87 -7.62
CA MET A 198 2.77 -0.70 -9.07
C MET A 198 1.39 -0.82 -9.73
N ILE A 199 0.55 -1.77 -9.30
CA ILE A 199 -0.81 -1.87 -9.85
C ILE A 199 -1.68 -0.66 -9.48
N ASN A 200 -1.48 -0.06 -8.31
CA ASN A 200 -2.17 1.17 -7.92
C ASN A 200 -1.70 2.34 -8.79
N ILE A 201 -0.38 2.53 -8.91
CA ILE A 201 0.22 3.56 -9.80
C ILE A 201 -0.33 3.46 -11.21
N LEU A 202 -0.35 2.25 -11.79
CA LEU A 202 -0.81 2.03 -13.16
C LEU A 202 -2.32 2.18 -13.33
N ARG A 203 -3.12 1.92 -12.29
CA ARG A 203 -4.58 2.09 -12.31
C ARG A 203 -4.97 3.55 -12.15
N ASP A 204 -4.27 4.26 -11.27
CA ASP A 204 -4.68 5.56 -10.76
C ASP A 204 -4.00 6.74 -11.48
N ILE A 205 -3.26 6.49 -12.57
CA ILE A 205 -2.64 7.51 -13.44
C ILE A 205 -3.55 8.75 -13.61
N PRO A 206 -4.83 8.66 -14.03
CA PRO A 206 -5.64 9.87 -14.24
C PRO A 206 -5.91 10.66 -12.95
N ALA A 207 -6.06 9.96 -11.82
CA ALA A 207 -6.26 10.60 -10.53
C ALA A 207 -4.98 11.31 -10.06
N ASP A 208 -3.84 10.67 -10.19
CA ASP A 208 -2.54 11.25 -9.83
C ASP A 208 -2.23 12.48 -10.69
N LEU A 209 -2.45 12.41 -12.00
CA LEU A 209 -2.27 13.55 -12.91
C LEU A 209 -3.16 14.74 -12.51
N SER A 210 -4.39 14.48 -12.07
CA SER A 210 -5.31 15.53 -11.59
C SER A 210 -4.82 16.23 -10.31
N LEU A 211 -3.94 15.58 -9.55
CA LEU A 211 -3.26 16.12 -8.38
C LEU A 211 -1.90 16.74 -8.73
N GLY A 212 -1.52 16.77 -10.01
CA GLY A 212 -0.22 17.27 -10.47
C GLY A 212 0.94 16.29 -10.27
N ARG A 213 0.64 15.01 -9.99
CA ARG A 213 1.63 13.95 -9.74
C ARG A 213 1.69 13.00 -10.94
N CYS A 214 2.88 12.59 -11.36
CA CYS A 214 3.05 11.54 -12.35
C CYS A 214 4.14 10.56 -11.88
N TYR A 215 3.74 9.33 -11.61
CA TYR A 215 4.67 8.27 -11.19
C TYR A 215 5.31 7.54 -12.38
N ILE A 216 4.91 7.86 -13.61
CA ILE A 216 5.56 7.32 -14.83
C ILE A 216 6.85 8.12 -15.07
N PRO A 217 8.01 7.46 -15.20
CA PRO A 217 9.29 8.14 -15.38
C PRO A 217 9.33 9.06 -16.60
N ALA A 218 9.78 10.30 -16.40
CA ALA A 218 9.94 11.30 -17.45
C ALA A 218 10.88 10.82 -18.56
N SER A 219 11.99 10.17 -18.18
CA SER A 219 12.94 9.57 -19.13
C SER A 219 12.25 8.55 -20.05
N SER A 220 11.41 7.67 -19.49
CA SER A 220 10.71 6.65 -20.27
C SER A 220 9.59 7.22 -21.14
N LEU A 221 8.92 8.28 -20.70
CA LEU A 221 7.95 9.02 -21.55
C LEU A 221 8.66 9.71 -22.72
N ALA A 222 9.82 10.31 -22.47
CA ALA A 222 10.60 11.01 -23.50
C ALA A 222 11.09 10.07 -24.62
N ASP A 223 11.41 8.82 -24.29
CA ASP A 223 11.76 7.78 -25.28
C ASP A 223 10.62 7.51 -26.30
N LEU A 224 9.37 7.81 -25.92
CA LEU A 224 8.18 7.73 -26.78
C LEU A 224 7.78 9.08 -27.40
N GLY A 225 8.55 10.14 -27.14
CA GLY A 225 8.19 11.51 -27.53
C GLY A 225 7.02 12.09 -26.74
N LEU A 226 6.71 11.54 -25.56
CA LEU A 226 5.66 12.00 -24.66
C LEU A 226 6.26 12.73 -23.45
N ASN A 227 5.43 13.55 -22.80
CA ASN A 227 5.62 14.04 -21.45
C ASN A 227 4.37 13.76 -20.59
N SER A 228 4.39 14.11 -19.31
CA SER A 228 3.29 13.83 -18.38
C SER A 228 1.97 14.50 -18.75
N VAL A 229 1.99 15.67 -19.39
CA VAL A 229 0.79 16.39 -19.83
C VAL A 229 0.11 15.65 -20.97
N ASP A 230 0.86 14.97 -21.83
CA ASP A 230 0.31 14.17 -22.92
C ASP A 230 -0.55 13.01 -22.41
N LEU A 231 -0.32 12.53 -21.19
CA LEU A 231 -1.12 11.48 -20.57
C LEU A 231 -2.52 11.97 -20.14
N LEU A 232 -2.81 13.28 -20.16
CA LEU A 232 -4.18 13.79 -19.97
C LEU A 232 -5.09 13.50 -21.16
N ASP A 233 -4.53 13.23 -22.34
CA ASP A 233 -5.29 12.97 -23.55
C ASP A 233 -5.42 11.47 -23.82
N LYS A 234 -6.64 10.95 -23.71
CA LYS A 234 -6.93 9.54 -23.98
C LYS A 234 -6.57 9.05 -25.38
N ARG A 235 -6.40 9.96 -26.35
CA ARG A 235 -5.96 9.66 -27.72
C ARG A 235 -4.49 9.23 -27.78
N ASN A 236 -3.69 9.58 -26.78
CA ASN A 236 -2.28 9.21 -26.72
C ASN A 236 -2.05 7.78 -26.20
N MET A 237 -3.12 7.05 -25.85
CA MET A 237 -2.98 5.69 -25.30
C MET A 237 -2.26 4.73 -26.26
N ASP A 238 -2.47 4.84 -27.56
CA ASP A 238 -1.81 3.94 -28.53
C ASP A 238 -0.28 4.18 -28.57
N ILE A 239 0.16 5.42 -28.42
CA ILE A 239 1.58 5.80 -28.32
C ILE A 239 2.14 5.36 -26.97
N PHE A 240 1.38 5.55 -25.89
CA PHE A 240 1.77 5.20 -24.52
C PHE A 240 1.74 3.68 -24.23
N ARG A 241 0.94 2.91 -24.98
CA ARG A 241 0.67 1.47 -24.76
C ARG A 241 1.93 0.62 -24.59
N PRO A 242 3.01 0.77 -25.39
CA PRO A 242 4.21 -0.04 -25.21
C PRO A 242 4.87 0.14 -23.84
N LEU A 243 4.99 1.39 -23.37
CA LEU A 243 5.53 1.69 -22.04
C LEU A 243 4.60 1.23 -20.92
N TYR A 244 3.29 1.43 -21.10
CA TYR A 244 2.29 0.96 -20.16
C TYR A 244 2.34 -0.57 -19.99
N ASN A 245 2.41 -1.30 -21.11
CA ASN A 245 2.54 -2.76 -21.09
C ASN A 245 3.85 -3.22 -20.46
N LYS A 246 4.97 -2.51 -20.69
CA LYS A 246 6.25 -2.79 -20.01
C LYS A 246 6.09 -2.76 -18.48
N TYR A 247 5.39 -1.76 -17.93
CA TYR A 247 5.15 -1.69 -16.49
C TYR A 247 4.12 -2.70 -15.99
N LEU A 248 3.09 -3.05 -16.79
CA LEU A 248 2.20 -4.16 -16.46
C LEU A 248 2.96 -5.49 -16.41
N ASP A 249 3.87 -5.75 -17.35
CA ASP A 249 4.68 -6.97 -17.38
C ASP A 249 5.61 -7.04 -16.17
N LEU A 250 6.23 -5.93 -15.77
CA LEU A 250 7.01 -5.84 -14.53
C LEU A 250 6.13 -6.11 -13.29
N THR A 251 4.92 -5.56 -13.27
CA THR A 251 3.95 -5.75 -12.18
C THR A 251 3.52 -7.22 -12.09
N ASP A 252 3.28 -7.87 -13.22
CA ASP A 252 2.91 -9.29 -13.30
C ASP A 252 4.06 -10.19 -12.81
N LEU A 253 5.32 -9.88 -13.15
CA LEU A 253 6.51 -10.57 -12.59
C LEU A 253 6.60 -10.43 -11.06
N TYR A 254 6.26 -9.26 -10.52
CA TYR A 254 6.18 -9.08 -9.08
C TYR A 254 5.00 -9.86 -8.45
N PHE A 255 3.87 -9.99 -9.15
CA PHE A 255 2.79 -10.88 -8.70
C PHE A 255 3.17 -12.36 -8.75
N GLU A 256 4.00 -12.80 -9.69
CA GLU A 256 4.58 -14.15 -9.67
C GLU A 256 5.46 -14.37 -8.43
N SER A 257 6.27 -13.37 -8.07
CA SER A 257 7.04 -13.40 -6.82
C SER A 257 6.12 -13.46 -5.59
N ALA A 258 4.99 -12.75 -5.61
CA ALA A 258 3.99 -12.83 -4.55
C ALA A 258 3.33 -14.23 -4.45
N VAL A 259 3.11 -14.91 -5.58
CA VAL A 259 2.65 -16.31 -5.58
C VAL A 259 3.70 -17.21 -4.95
N GLU A 260 4.98 -17.04 -5.30
CA GLU A 260 6.08 -17.81 -4.71
C GLU A 260 6.17 -17.59 -3.19
N TYR A 261 6.08 -16.34 -2.73
CA TYR A 261 5.98 -15.98 -1.31
C TYR A 261 4.88 -16.78 -0.61
N ILE A 262 3.67 -16.76 -1.18
CA ILE A 262 2.52 -17.46 -0.59
C ILE A 262 2.73 -18.98 -0.62
N GLU A 263 3.31 -19.54 -1.67
CA GLU A 263 3.58 -20.97 -1.77
C GLU A 263 4.59 -21.46 -0.73
N LYS A 264 5.49 -20.59 -0.26
CA LYS A 264 6.47 -20.89 0.80
C LYS A 264 5.90 -20.85 2.22
N ILE A 265 4.83 -20.10 2.46
CA ILE A 265 4.16 -20.09 3.77
C ILE A 265 3.63 -21.50 4.11
N PRO A 266 3.91 -22.09 5.28
CA PRO A 266 3.37 -23.39 5.65
C PRO A 266 1.84 -23.45 5.55
N HIS A 267 1.28 -24.49 4.92
CA HIS A 267 -0.18 -24.59 4.69
C HIS A 267 -1.03 -24.53 5.96
N ARG A 268 -0.48 -24.96 7.10
CA ARG A 268 -1.11 -24.81 8.44
C ARG A 268 -1.41 -23.35 8.79
N GLN A 269 -0.67 -22.39 8.23
CA GLN A 269 -0.89 -20.95 8.37
C GLN A 269 -1.91 -20.43 7.36
N PHE A 270 -3.02 -21.17 7.18
CA PHE A 270 -4.02 -20.90 6.15
C PHE A 270 -4.61 -19.48 6.25
N ARG A 271 -4.78 -18.94 7.47
CA ARG A 271 -5.25 -17.56 7.68
C ARG A 271 -4.31 -16.52 7.09
N PHE A 272 -3.00 -16.67 7.33
CA PHE A 272 -1.98 -15.77 6.79
C PHE A 272 -1.91 -15.90 5.26
N ARG A 273 -1.90 -17.14 4.75
CA ARG A 273 -1.99 -17.41 3.30
C ARG A 273 -3.19 -16.71 2.67
N GLY A 274 -4.37 -16.83 3.27
CA GLY A 274 -5.60 -16.20 2.78
C GLY A 274 -5.52 -14.68 2.74
N ALA A 275 -4.94 -14.06 3.78
CA ALA A 275 -4.71 -12.61 3.82
C ALA A 275 -3.78 -12.13 2.70
N CYS A 276 -2.76 -12.92 2.33
CA CYS A 276 -1.88 -12.61 1.20
C CYS A 276 -2.50 -12.93 -0.16
N MET A 277 -3.28 -14.01 -0.29
CA MET A 277 -3.89 -14.43 -1.56
C MET A 277 -4.87 -13.41 -2.13
N LEU A 278 -5.70 -12.80 -1.28
CA LEU A 278 -6.75 -11.89 -1.70
C LEU A 278 -6.23 -10.69 -2.52
N PRO A 279 -5.28 -9.88 -2.02
CA PRO A 279 -4.74 -8.75 -2.78
C PRO A 279 -3.98 -9.19 -4.05
N VAL A 280 -3.32 -10.36 -4.06
CA VAL A 280 -2.66 -10.89 -5.27
C VAL A 280 -3.67 -11.20 -6.37
N ILE A 281 -4.75 -11.92 -6.04
CA ILE A 281 -5.76 -12.30 -7.04
C ILE A 281 -6.49 -11.06 -7.58
N ILE A 282 -6.82 -10.10 -6.71
CA ILE A 282 -7.43 -8.82 -7.11
C ILE A 282 -6.45 -8.02 -7.98
N GLY A 283 -5.17 -7.98 -7.62
CA GLY A 283 -4.11 -7.29 -8.36
C GLY A 283 -3.93 -7.86 -9.77
N LYS A 284 -3.76 -9.18 -9.90
CA LYS A 284 -3.67 -9.86 -11.20
C LYS A 284 -4.89 -9.62 -12.08
N ARG A 285 -6.10 -9.66 -11.49
CA ARG A 285 -7.33 -9.35 -12.22
C ARG A 285 -7.37 -7.90 -12.69
N THR A 286 -6.91 -6.97 -11.86
CA THR A 286 -6.80 -5.55 -12.22
C THR A 286 -5.82 -5.38 -13.39
N SER A 287 -4.65 -6.03 -13.33
CA SER A 287 -3.65 -6.01 -14.41
C SER A 287 -4.24 -6.47 -15.76
N SER A 288 -4.98 -7.58 -15.77
CA SER A 288 -5.70 -8.07 -16.96
C SER A 288 -6.69 -7.05 -17.52
N LEU A 289 -7.50 -6.40 -16.67
CA LEU A 289 -8.45 -5.37 -17.13
C LEU A 289 -7.75 -4.12 -17.66
N LEU A 290 -6.67 -3.68 -17.02
CA LEU A 290 -5.87 -2.53 -17.45
C LEU A 290 -5.20 -2.77 -18.81
N ARG A 291 -4.76 -4.00 -19.07
CA ARG A 291 -4.14 -4.40 -20.34
C ARG A 291 -5.08 -4.25 -21.53
N GLU A 292 -6.37 -4.55 -21.33
CA GLU A 292 -7.41 -4.44 -22.36
C GLU A 292 -7.95 -3.01 -22.52
N GLY A 293 -8.03 -2.25 -21.43
CA GLY A 293 -8.67 -0.94 -21.41
C GLY A 293 -7.76 0.23 -21.79
N ASN A 294 -8.34 1.42 -21.89
CA ASN A 294 -7.63 2.69 -22.00
C ASN A 294 -7.61 3.38 -20.63
N VAL A 295 -6.50 3.30 -19.91
CA VAL A 295 -6.38 3.90 -18.57
C VAL A 295 -6.47 5.42 -18.61
N LEU A 296 -6.08 6.07 -19.72
CA LEU A 296 -6.13 7.53 -19.86
C LEU A 296 -7.57 8.04 -20.06
N ASP A 297 -8.55 7.16 -20.31
CA ASP A 297 -9.96 7.54 -20.38
C ASP A 297 -10.57 7.68 -18.98
N SER A 298 -10.41 8.86 -18.37
CA SER A 298 -10.87 9.14 -17.01
C SER A 298 -12.39 9.00 -16.81
N GLU A 299 -13.18 9.07 -17.88
CA GLU A 299 -14.64 8.86 -17.87
C GLU A 299 -15.00 7.37 -17.68
N ASN A 300 -14.16 6.47 -18.20
CA ASN A 300 -14.37 5.02 -18.21
C ASN A 300 -13.36 4.32 -17.29
N ARG A 301 -13.41 4.64 -15.99
CA ARG A 301 -12.48 4.07 -15.00
C ARG A 301 -12.54 2.55 -14.97
N ILE A 302 -11.39 1.93 -15.22
CA ILE A 302 -11.20 0.48 -15.14
C ILE A 302 -11.17 0.08 -13.67
N LYS A 303 -12.14 -0.74 -13.26
CA LYS A 303 -12.26 -1.24 -11.89
C LYS A 303 -12.86 -2.63 -11.86
N ILE A 304 -12.50 -3.41 -10.84
CA ILE A 304 -13.17 -4.69 -10.56
C ILE A 304 -14.51 -4.41 -9.89
N ASP A 305 -15.56 -5.10 -10.34
CA ASP A 305 -16.87 -4.99 -9.76
C ASP A 305 -16.92 -5.49 -8.31
N ARG A 306 -17.72 -4.83 -7.47
CA ARG A 306 -17.89 -5.22 -6.05
C ARG A 306 -18.42 -6.65 -5.91
N SER A 307 -19.24 -7.12 -6.84
CA SER A 307 -19.74 -8.51 -6.88
C SER A 307 -18.61 -9.51 -7.17
N GLU A 308 -17.71 -9.16 -8.08
CA GLU A 308 -16.51 -9.94 -8.39
C GLU A 308 -15.55 -9.99 -7.20
N ILE A 309 -15.29 -8.86 -6.52
CA ILE A 309 -14.51 -8.83 -5.28
C ILE A 309 -15.10 -9.79 -4.23
N LYS A 310 -16.42 -9.73 -4.00
CA LYS A 310 -17.10 -10.64 -3.06
C LYS A 310 -16.96 -12.11 -3.47
N LYS A 311 -17.05 -12.41 -4.76
CA LYS A 311 -16.83 -13.76 -5.30
C LYS A 311 -15.40 -14.23 -5.07
N THR A 312 -14.41 -13.37 -5.30
CA THR A 312 -13.00 -13.65 -5.03
C THR A 312 -12.75 -13.95 -3.56
N VAL A 313 -13.28 -13.12 -2.65
CA VAL A 313 -13.20 -13.38 -1.19
C VAL A 313 -13.77 -14.75 -0.84
N LYS A 314 -14.97 -15.09 -1.34
CA LYS A 314 -15.59 -16.40 -1.11
C LYS A 314 -14.72 -17.54 -1.63
N ASN A 315 -14.18 -17.42 -2.84
CA ASN A 315 -13.32 -18.44 -3.45
C ASN A 315 -12.04 -18.65 -2.65
N VAL A 316 -11.39 -17.56 -2.19
CA VAL A 316 -10.20 -17.61 -1.34
C VAL A 316 -10.50 -18.33 -0.04
N VAL A 317 -11.57 -17.93 0.68
CA VAL A 317 -11.97 -18.57 1.95
C VAL A 317 -12.21 -20.08 1.78
N MET A 318 -12.85 -20.50 0.69
CA MET A 318 -13.11 -21.91 0.42
C MET A 318 -11.86 -22.70 -0.02
N ALA A 319 -10.92 -22.06 -0.72
CA ALA A 319 -9.75 -22.71 -1.29
C ALA A 319 -8.57 -22.79 -0.32
N VAL A 320 -8.38 -21.76 0.51
CA VAL A 320 -7.24 -21.57 1.43
C VAL A 320 -6.94 -22.78 2.33
N PRO A 321 -7.93 -23.48 2.92
CA PRO A 321 -7.67 -24.67 3.73
C PRO A 321 -7.11 -25.87 2.94
N PHE A 322 -7.27 -25.89 1.62
CA PHE A 322 -6.92 -27.04 0.77
C PHE A 322 -5.77 -26.70 -0.18
N ARG A 323 -4.65 -27.42 -0.07
CA ARG A 323 -3.42 -27.17 -0.83
C ARG A 323 -3.65 -27.03 -2.34
N ASN A 324 -4.26 -28.04 -2.96
CA ASN A 324 -4.47 -28.08 -4.41
C ASN A 324 -5.41 -26.97 -4.88
N SER A 325 -6.47 -26.68 -4.12
CA SER A 325 -7.42 -25.60 -4.45
C SER A 325 -6.77 -24.22 -4.34
N SER A 326 -5.98 -23.99 -3.29
CA SER A 326 -5.24 -22.74 -3.07
C SER A 326 -4.23 -22.49 -4.19
N GLN A 327 -3.44 -23.51 -4.58
CA GLN A 327 -2.47 -23.40 -5.66
C GLN A 327 -3.14 -23.14 -7.02
N LYS A 328 -4.21 -23.88 -7.33
CA LYS A 328 -4.98 -23.67 -8.56
C LYS A 328 -5.53 -22.24 -8.63
N LEU A 329 -6.05 -21.71 -7.52
CA LEU A 329 -6.60 -20.36 -7.50
C LEU A 329 -5.53 -19.26 -7.69
N LEU A 330 -4.31 -19.46 -7.20
CA LEU A 330 -3.21 -18.49 -7.33
C LEU A 330 -2.56 -18.44 -8.72
N ARG A 331 -2.58 -19.58 -9.42
CA ARG A 331 -1.95 -19.76 -10.74
C ARG A 331 -2.91 -19.58 -11.92
N ASN A 332 -4.19 -19.42 -11.65
CA ASN A 332 -5.20 -18.98 -12.64
C ASN A 332 -5.15 -17.47 -12.82
#